data_AF-A0A2J6IG12-F1
#
_entry.id   AF-A0A2J6IG12-F1
#
_cell.length_a   1.000
_cell.length_b   1.000
_cell.length_c   1.000
_cell.angle_alpha   90.00
_cell.angle_beta   90.00
_cell.angle_gamma   90.00
#
_symmetry.space_group_name_H-M   'P 1'
#
loop_
_entity.id
_entity.type
_entity.pdbx_description
1 polymer ?
#
loop_
_entity_poly.entity_id
_entity_poly.type
_entity_poly.pdbx_seq_one_letter_code
_entity_poly.pdbx_strand_id
1 'polypeptide(L)' 'MDKIFMPFFTSKQTGSGIGLSLSRQIMQMHKGSISVRSKQDEGAAFTMIF' A
#
# COMPACT_ATOMS: atom_id res chain seq x y z
N MET A 1 -7.34 -2.10 7.74
CA MET A 1 -6.67 -1.41 6.61
C MET A 1 -5.48 -2.19 6.05
N ASP A 2 -5.00 -3.26 6.69
CA ASP A 2 -3.83 -4.02 6.22
C ASP A 2 -4.03 -4.85 4.94
N LYS A 3 -5.26 -5.19 4.58
CA LYS A 3 -5.55 -6.04 3.40
C LYS A 3 -5.02 -5.46 2.09
N ILE A 4 -4.91 -4.13 1.97
CA ILE A 4 -4.41 -3.47 0.76
C ILE A 4 -2.93 -3.72 0.48
N PHE A 5 -2.19 -4.19 1.50
CA PHE A 5 -0.78 -4.57 1.39
C PHE A 5 -0.59 -6.07 1.17
N MET A 6 -1.68 -6.86 1.11
CA MET A 6 -1.59 -8.26 0.72
C MET A 6 -1.28 -8.35 -0.78
N PRO A 7 -0.39 -9.26 -1.21
CA PRO A 7 -0.17 -9.52 -2.63
C PRO A 7 -1.49 -9.83 -3.34
N PHE A 8 -1.60 -9.35 -4.59
CA PHE A 8 -2.77 -9.55 -5.46
C PHE A 8 -4.07 -8.90 -4.97
N PHE A 9 -4.04 -8.06 -3.93
CA PHE A 9 -5.21 -7.28 -3.54
C PHE A 9 -5.47 -6.15 -4.54
N THR A 10 -6.63 -6.18 -5.19
CA THR A 10 -7.05 -5.17 -6.16
C THR A 10 -8.58 -5.08 -6.21
N SER A 11 -9.11 -3.87 -6.45
CA SER A 11 -10.50 -3.66 -6.85
C SER A 11 -10.64 -3.40 -8.36
N LYS A 12 -9.52 -3.31 -9.09
CA LYS A 12 -9.50 -3.08 -10.54
C LYS A 12 -9.50 -4.41 -11.28
N GLN A 13 -10.35 -4.52 -12.29
CA GLN A 13 -10.54 -5.74 -13.09
C GLN A 13 -9.27 -6.20 -13.83
N THR A 14 -8.40 -5.26 -14.23
CA THR A 14 -7.12 -5.53 -14.92
C THR A 14 -5.89 -5.18 -14.07
N GLY A 15 -6.07 -4.84 -12.80
CA GLY A 15 -4.95 -4.51 -11.91
C GLY A 15 -4.30 -5.77 -11.33
N SER A 16 -2.97 -5.84 -11.29
CA SER A 16 -2.27 -7.00 -10.71
C SER A 16 -2.34 -7.08 -9.18
N GLY A 17 -2.52 -5.94 -8.50
CA GLY A 17 -2.56 -5.88 -7.03
C GLY A 17 -1.21 -6.10 -6.33
N ILE A 18 -0.08 -5.94 -7.05
CA ILE A 18 1.27 -6.25 -6.52
C ILE A 18 2.00 -5.00 -5.99
N GLY A 19 1.61 -3.81 -6.45
CA GLY A 19 2.36 -2.57 -6.19
C GLY A 19 2.56 -2.27 -4.70
N LEU A 20 1.47 -2.20 -3.92
CA LEU A 20 1.54 -1.85 -2.50
C LEU A 20 2.24 -2.91 -1.66
N SER A 21 2.04 -4.20 -1.95
CA SER A 21 2.74 -5.27 -1.25
C SER A 21 4.26 -5.17 -1.47
N LEU A 22 4.69 -4.91 -2.72
CA LEU A 22 6.11 -4.73 -3.04
C LEU A 22 6.68 -3.47 -2.39
N SER A 23 5.96 -2.34 -2.42
CA SER A 23 6.41 -1.12 -1.75
C SER A 23 6.60 -1.33 -0.25
N ARG A 24 5.69 -2.04 0.43
CA ARG A 24 5.83 -2.37 1.86
C ARG A 24 7.06 -3.24 2.12
N GLN A 25 7.29 -4.25 1.28
CA GLN A 25 8.47 -5.10 1.38
C GLN A 25 9.77 -4.31 1.18
N ILE A 26 9.84 -3.43 0.18
CA ILE A 26 11.00 -2.56 -0.08
C ILE A 26 11.29 -1.66 1.13
N MET A 27 10.27 -0.99 1.67
CA MET A 27 10.44 -0.13 2.85
C MET A 27 10.94 -0.94 4.05
N GLN A 28 10.36 -2.11 4.32
CA GLN A 28 10.79 -2.98 5.42
C GLN A 28 12.23 -3.46 5.28
N MET A 29 12.67 -3.82 4.07
CA MET A 29 14.07 -4.21 3.81
C MET A 29 15.05 -3.07 4.14
N HIS A 30 14.63 -1.82 3.97
CA HIS A 30 15.43 -0.63 4.27
C HIS A 30 15.21 -0.11 5.70
N LYS A 31 14.57 -0.89 6.59
CA LYS A 31 14.21 -0.49 7.96
C LYS A 31 13.24 0.71 8.03
N GLY A 32 12.64 1.07 6.91
CA GLY A 32 11.59 2.08 6.82
C GLY A 32 10.19 1.50 7.00
N SER A 33 9.18 2.35 6.84
CA SER A 33 7.78 1.96 6.92
C SER A 33 6.91 2.72 5.92
N ILE A 34 5.79 2.11 5.54
CA ILE A 34 4.73 2.74 4.76
C ILE A 34 3.43 2.67 5.55
N SER A 35 2.71 3.79 5.61
CA SER A 35 1.38 3.88 6.22
C SER A 35 0.40 4.55 5.27
N VAL A 36 -0.89 4.35 5.52
CA VAL A 36 -1.97 4.93 4.74
C VAL A 36 -2.96 5.64 5.67
N ARG A 37 -3.39 6.83 5.27
CA ARG A 37 -4.58 7.48 5.79
C ARG A 37 -5.56 7.67 4.64
N SER A 38 -6.79 7.24 4.83
CA SER A 38 -7.85 7.44 3.84
C SER A 38 -9.12 7.85 4.55
N LYS A 39 -9.83 8.79 3.93
CA LYS A 39 -11.16 9.21 4.35
C LYS A 39 -12.07 9.12 3.13
N GLN A 40 -13.25 8.53 3.34
CA GLN A 40 -14.24 8.37 2.28
C GLN A 40 -14.56 9.75 1.68
N ASP A 41 -14.70 9.79 0.36
CA ASP A 41 -14.95 11.00 -0.44
C ASP A 41 -13.84 12.08 -0.42
N GLU A 42 -12.71 11.83 0.24
CA GLU A 42 -11.54 12.74 0.30
C GLU A 42 -10.26 12.13 -0.29
N GLY A 43 -10.24 10.81 -0.54
CA GLY A 43 -9.12 10.10 -1.15
C GLY A 43 -8.22 9.36 -0.15
N ALA A 44 -6.95 9.18 -0.52
CA ALA A 44 -5.97 8.45 0.28
C ALA A 44 -4.58 9.09 0.19
N ALA A 45 -3.90 9.18 1.31
CA ALA A 45 -2.53 9.62 1.45
C ALA A 45 -1.66 8.47 1.97
N PHE A 46 -0.54 8.21 1.29
CA PHE A 46 0.46 7.25 1.70
C PHE A 46 1.70 8.00 2.22
N THR A 47 2.23 7.57 3.36
CA THR A 47 3.40 8.20 3.98
C THR A 47 4.51 7.15 4.12
N MET A 48 5.69 7.50 3.62
CA MET A 48 6.90 6.68 3.69
C MET A 48 7.88 7.30 4.69
N ILE A 49 8.39 6.49 5.61
CA ILE A 49 9.45 6.86 6.56
C ILE A 49 10.66 5.99 6.21
N PHE A 50 11.78 6.62 5.88
CA PHE A 50 13.02 5.96 5.43
C PHE A 50 14.00 5.81 6.57
#